data_AF-A0A3A0HAS7-F1
#
_entry.id   AF-A0A3A0HAS7-F1
#
_cell.length_a   1.000
_cell.length_b   1.000
_cell.length_c   1.000
_cell.angle_alpha   90.00
_cell.angle_beta   90.00
_cell.angle_gamma   90.00
#
_symmetry.space_group_name_H-M   'P 1'
#
loop_
_entity.id
_entity.type
_entity.pdbx_description
1 polymer ?
#
loop_
_entity_poly.entity_id
_entity_poly.type
_entity_poly.pdbx_seq_one_letter_code
_entity_poly.pdbx_strand_id
1 'polypeptide(L)'
;MKFCSNCGNKLEENQSFCNKCGKQVNGGTSEGTESSSNSNDNTSTNSEGSINPNYSSTTSSESSSNSKYDASINSEYSKSSHYNTNSYSKNNNSNYRTSNYTQRNNDYLYSSKKKKKSATVIILSIVAVLLLLGALVVAGYFLFKNLNININTGDSSESNANNQRISINVLSDQFSSDFMKSDNSDGYDGFNIGMSKDDIKKEFGEPESVDSMDFGEVEKYGDIGVTYDSDDTVSSVYVLPQDVSVSAFKQFHGEPTMESDGQLIYDDNSDNGFTIFINVKDGEVQSIENGYQMDRN
;
A
#
# COMPACT_ATOMS: atom_id res chain seq x y z
N MET A 1 24.35 -19.05 8.34
CA MET A 1 24.12 -17.76 7.65
C MET A 1 22.69 -17.75 7.14
N LYS A 2 21.91 -16.72 7.47
CA LYS A 2 20.53 -16.55 7.00
C LYS A 2 20.52 -15.57 5.82
N PHE A 3 19.54 -15.72 4.93
CA PHE A 3 19.35 -14.82 3.79
C PHE A 3 17.91 -14.29 3.80
N CYS A 4 17.73 -13.08 3.29
CA CYS A 4 16.43 -12.44 3.18
C CYS A 4 15.55 -13.25 2.21
N SER A 5 14.37 -13.65 2.68
CA SER A 5 13.38 -14.36 1.85
C SER A 5 12.76 -13.49 0.76
N ASN A 6 13.00 -12.18 0.76
CA ASN A 6 12.52 -11.25 -0.27
C ASN A 6 13.57 -11.04 -1.37
N CYS A 7 14.77 -10.62 -1.00
CA CYS A 7 15.77 -10.10 -1.93
C CYS A 7 17.06 -10.93 -1.98
N GLY A 8 17.17 -12.00 -1.19
CA GLY A 8 18.36 -12.84 -1.16
C GLY A 8 19.58 -12.24 -0.47
N ASN A 9 19.50 -11.02 0.08
CA ASN A 9 20.62 -10.41 0.80
C ASN A 9 21.00 -11.22 2.06
N LYS A 10 22.30 -11.28 2.37
CA LYS A 10 22.79 -11.92 3.60
C LYS A 10 22.28 -11.15 4.82
N LEU A 11 21.78 -11.88 5.82
CA LEU A 11 21.31 -11.31 7.07
C LEU A 11 22.35 -11.52 8.17
N GLU A 12 22.56 -10.48 8.96
CA GLU A 12 23.39 -10.53 10.18
C GLU A 12 22.64 -11.23 11.32
N GLU A 13 23.37 -11.74 12.30
CA GLU A 13 22.77 -12.41 13.45
C GLU A 13 21.92 -11.42 14.28
N ASN A 14 20.70 -11.83 14.64
CA ASN A 14 19.72 -11.04 15.40
C ASN A 14 19.15 -9.78 14.68
N GLN A 15 19.30 -9.69 13.36
CA GLN A 15 18.72 -8.61 12.55
C GLN A 15 17.18 -8.74 12.43
N SER A 16 16.44 -7.71 12.84
CA SER A 16 14.97 -7.68 12.81
C SER A 16 14.36 -7.33 11.44
N PHE A 17 15.11 -6.64 10.58
CA PHE A 17 14.66 -6.20 9.25
C PHE A 17 15.81 -6.28 8.24
N CYS A 18 15.55 -6.70 7.00
CA CYS A 18 16.57 -6.75 5.96
C CYS A 18 17.04 -5.35 5.58
N ASN A 19 18.33 -5.08 5.73
CA ASN A 19 18.99 -3.82 5.40
C ASN A 19 19.04 -3.50 3.90
N LYS A 20 18.68 -4.45 3.03
CA LYS A 20 18.62 -4.22 1.58
C LYS A 20 17.22 -3.95 1.04
N CYS A 21 16.17 -4.43 1.71
CA CYS A 21 14.80 -4.32 1.17
C CYS A 21 13.72 -4.05 2.22
N GLY A 22 14.09 -3.78 3.48
CA GLY A 22 13.18 -3.43 4.58
C GLY A 22 12.29 -4.55 5.11
N LYS A 23 12.29 -5.75 4.52
CA LYS A 23 11.39 -6.84 4.96
C LYS A 23 11.75 -7.31 6.37
N GLN A 24 10.75 -7.41 7.24
CA GLN A 24 10.91 -7.94 8.59
C GLN A 24 11.39 -9.40 8.57
N VAL A 25 12.38 -9.70 9.39
CA VAL A 25 12.92 -11.03 9.62
C VAL A 25 12.26 -11.54 10.90
N ASN A 26 11.31 -12.47 10.76
CA ASN A 26 10.62 -13.03 11.92
C ASN A 26 11.64 -13.73 12.85
N GLY A 27 11.87 -13.11 14.01
CA GLY A 27 12.76 -13.60 15.06
C GLY A 27 12.20 -14.81 15.78
N GLY A 28 12.24 -15.98 15.14
CA GLY A 28 12.06 -17.28 15.78
C GLY A 28 13.41 -17.86 16.20
N THR A 29 13.86 -17.41 17.37
CA THR A 29 14.71 -18.02 18.41
C THR A 29 15.76 -19.11 18.09
N SER A 30 16.98 -18.87 18.59
CA SER A 30 17.78 -19.84 19.37
C SER A 30 16.83 -20.70 20.23
N GLU A 31 16.80 -22.02 20.17
CA GLU A 31 17.86 -22.96 20.53
C GLU A 31 17.34 -24.39 20.26
N GLY A 32 18.24 -25.33 19.98
CA GLY A 32 18.13 -26.67 20.56
C GLY A 32 19.21 -26.75 21.63
N THR A 33 18.87 -26.64 22.91
CA THR A 33 18.56 -27.81 23.73
C THR A 33 17.50 -27.45 24.78
N GLU A 34 16.38 -28.21 24.75
CA GLU A 34 15.44 -28.64 25.82
C GLU A 34 15.23 -27.71 27.05
N SER A 35 14.03 -27.42 27.54
CA SER A 35 12.81 -28.24 27.63
C SER A 35 11.65 -27.41 28.20
N SER A 36 10.44 -27.71 27.73
CA SER A 36 9.18 -27.79 28.51
C SER A 36 8.69 -26.60 29.36
N SER A 37 7.55 -26.02 28.96
CA SER A 37 6.26 -26.05 29.69
C SER A 37 5.46 -24.74 29.65
N ASN A 38 4.30 -24.81 28.98
CA ASN A 38 2.99 -24.27 29.34
C ASN A 38 2.79 -22.85 29.95
N SER A 39 1.94 -22.14 29.21
CA SER A 39 0.69 -21.48 29.66
C SER A 39 0.75 -20.10 30.31
N ASN A 40 0.07 -19.17 29.62
CA ASN A 40 -0.89 -18.18 30.10
C ASN A 40 -0.63 -17.55 31.48
N ASP A 41 -0.50 -16.22 31.51
CA ASP A 41 -1.65 -15.40 31.92
C ASP A 41 -1.40 -13.90 31.69
N ASN A 42 -2.49 -13.22 31.34
CA ASN A 42 -2.69 -11.80 31.53
C ASN A 42 -2.44 -11.43 33.01
N THR A 43 -2.04 -10.20 33.31
CA THR A 43 -2.84 -9.22 34.07
C THR A 43 -1.99 -7.98 34.37
N SER A 44 -2.63 -6.82 34.18
CA SER A 44 -2.22 -5.48 34.59
C SER A 44 -1.86 -5.36 36.08
N THR A 45 -1.12 -4.33 36.48
CA THR A 45 -1.63 -3.29 37.41
C THR A 45 -0.58 -2.21 37.70
N ASN A 46 -1.11 -0.99 37.83
CA ASN A 46 -0.45 0.25 38.23
C ASN A 46 0.13 0.21 39.64
N SER A 47 1.09 1.10 39.93
CA SER A 47 1.18 1.80 41.21
C SER A 47 1.96 3.12 41.05
N GLU A 48 1.30 4.20 41.48
CA GLU A 48 1.81 5.57 41.61
C GLU A 48 2.79 5.71 42.78
N GLY A 49 3.61 6.76 42.78
CA GLY A 49 4.41 7.16 43.95
C GLY A 49 5.45 8.24 43.67
N SER A 50 5.03 9.49 43.75
CA SER A 50 5.77 10.76 43.62
C SER A 50 6.96 10.92 44.57
N ILE A 51 7.96 11.72 44.18
CA ILE A 51 8.55 12.86 44.93
C ILE A 51 9.45 13.69 43.98
N ASN A 52 9.18 15.00 43.93
CA ASN A 52 9.97 16.08 43.32
C ASN A 52 10.81 16.76 44.43
N PRO A 53 11.93 17.46 44.17
CA PRO A 53 11.81 18.92 44.05
C PRO A 53 12.81 19.60 43.07
N ASN A 54 12.23 20.39 42.16
CA ASN A 54 12.32 21.84 42.02
C ASN A 54 13.68 22.48 41.64
N TYR A 55 13.71 23.12 40.46
CA TYR A 55 14.32 24.44 40.29
C TYR A 55 13.42 25.34 39.43
N SER A 56 13.31 26.59 39.86
CA SER A 56 12.35 27.61 39.43
C SER A 56 13.06 28.67 38.59
N SER A 57 12.36 29.28 37.62
CA SER A 57 12.52 30.70 37.24
C SER A 57 11.28 31.18 36.49
N THR A 58 10.59 32.11 37.14
CA THR A 58 9.53 33.05 36.72
C THR A 58 10.05 34.08 35.68
N THR A 59 9.26 34.79 34.86
CA THR A 59 8.15 35.72 35.17
C THR A 59 7.36 36.19 33.91
N SER A 60 6.04 36.41 34.10
CA SER A 60 5.16 37.54 33.65
C SER A 60 4.88 37.77 32.14
N SER A 61 3.67 37.49 31.59
CA SER A 61 2.33 38.14 31.70
C SER A 61 2.12 39.19 30.60
N GLU A 62 0.98 39.31 29.89
CA GLU A 62 -0.39 39.51 30.39
C GLU A 62 -1.45 39.43 29.25
N SER A 63 -2.59 38.76 29.53
CA SER A 63 -4.02 39.01 29.16
C SER A 63 -4.47 39.39 27.73
N SER A 64 -5.67 39.11 27.21
CA SER A 64 -6.87 38.27 27.48
C SER A 64 -8.03 39.01 26.77
N SER A 65 -8.93 38.34 26.04
CA SER A 65 -10.37 38.67 25.98
C SER A 65 -11.14 37.64 25.16
N ASN A 66 -12.21 37.14 25.75
CA ASN A 66 -13.13 36.12 25.24
C ASN A 66 -14.56 36.59 25.59
N SER A 67 -15.55 36.45 24.69
CA SER A 67 -17.00 36.46 24.99
C SER A 67 -17.78 36.15 23.69
N LYS A 68 -18.43 34.98 23.53
CA LYS A 68 -19.79 34.59 23.97
C LYS A 68 -20.95 35.40 23.39
N TYR A 69 -21.81 34.71 22.63
CA TYR A 69 -23.28 34.78 22.67
C TYR A 69 -23.85 33.35 22.56
N ASP A 70 -25.05 33.17 23.10
CA ASP A 70 -25.66 31.92 23.59
C ASP A 70 -27.05 31.68 22.94
N ALA A 71 -27.64 30.52 23.27
CA ALA A 71 -29.05 30.08 23.17
C ALA A 71 -29.55 29.41 21.86
N SER A 72 -30.35 28.32 21.82
CA SER A 72 -30.92 27.38 22.82
C SER A 72 -31.88 26.34 22.14
N ILE A 73 -32.19 25.20 22.82
CA ILE A 73 -33.42 24.33 22.75
C ILE A 73 -33.52 23.30 21.56
N ASN A 74 -33.88 21.99 21.63
CA ASN A 74 -34.36 21.02 22.66
C ASN A 74 -34.17 19.52 22.24
N SER A 75 -33.98 18.66 23.26
CA SER A 75 -34.58 17.33 23.58
C SER A 75 -34.88 16.20 22.56
N GLU A 76 -34.35 14.99 22.81
CA GLU A 76 -35.06 13.70 23.08
C GLU A 76 -34.03 12.53 23.10
N TYR A 77 -33.76 11.89 24.25
CA TYR A 77 -34.20 10.53 24.63
C TYR A 77 -34.14 9.50 23.48
N SER A 78 -33.31 8.45 23.46
CA SER A 78 -33.28 7.32 24.42
C SER A 78 -32.05 6.40 24.18
N LYS A 79 -31.52 5.80 25.24
CA LYS A 79 -30.48 4.74 25.25
C LYS A 79 -30.95 3.61 26.16
N SER A 80 -30.62 2.33 25.83
CA SER A 80 -30.71 1.07 26.64
C SER A 80 -31.56 -0.02 25.94
N SER A 81 -31.30 -1.32 25.98
CA SER A 81 -30.13 -2.18 26.30
C SER A 81 -30.48 -3.64 25.92
N HIS A 82 -29.44 -4.43 25.66
CA HIS A 82 -29.19 -5.86 25.94
C HIS A 82 -30.29 -6.94 26.13
N TYR A 83 -29.99 -8.06 25.44
CA TYR A 83 -30.16 -9.51 25.73
C TYR A 83 -31.51 -10.08 26.18
N ASN A 84 -31.94 -11.17 25.52
CA ASN A 84 -32.75 -12.20 26.18
C ASN A 84 -32.25 -13.62 25.85
N THR A 85 -32.29 -14.41 26.92
CA THR A 85 -31.72 -15.71 27.24
C THR A 85 -32.62 -16.90 26.87
N ASN A 86 -31.97 -18.06 26.76
CA ASN A 86 -32.57 -19.40 26.71
C ASN A 86 -33.56 -19.67 27.85
N SER A 87 -34.59 -20.47 27.56
CA SER A 87 -35.27 -21.29 28.58
C SER A 87 -35.53 -22.70 28.03
N TYR A 88 -34.96 -23.69 28.73
CA TYR A 88 -35.40 -25.08 28.69
C TYR A 88 -36.56 -25.24 29.67
N SER A 89 -37.61 -25.96 29.27
CA SER A 89 -38.36 -26.80 30.22
C SER A 89 -38.91 -28.04 29.54
N LYS A 90 -38.77 -29.15 30.26
CA LYS A 90 -39.00 -30.55 29.89
C LYS A 90 -40.30 -31.02 30.58
N ASN A 91 -40.76 -32.21 30.19
CA ASN A 91 -41.83 -33.05 30.77
C ASN A 91 -43.27 -32.77 30.28
N ASN A 92 -44.13 -33.75 29.97
CA ASN A 92 -44.19 -35.16 30.37
C ASN A 92 -44.91 -36.06 29.35
N ASN A 93 -44.65 -37.34 29.57
CA ASN A 93 -44.97 -38.60 28.90
C ASN A 93 -46.47 -38.97 28.72
N SER A 94 -46.68 -39.98 27.85
CA SER A 94 -47.72 -41.03 27.88
C SER A 94 -49.07 -40.70 27.20
N ASN A 95 -49.81 -41.61 26.55
CA ASN A 95 -49.63 -42.98 26.09
C ASN A 95 -50.91 -43.40 25.32
N TYR A 96 -50.76 -44.35 24.39
CA TYR A 96 -51.75 -45.31 23.85
C TYR A 96 -52.99 -44.90 23.00
N ARG A 97 -53.01 -45.56 21.83
CA ARG A 97 -54.07 -46.43 21.25
C ARG A 97 -55.00 -45.90 20.13
N THR A 98 -54.83 -46.51 18.94
CA THR A 98 -55.82 -47.16 18.02
C THR A 98 -57.07 -46.35 17.59
N SER A 99 -57.58 -46.34 16.34
CA SER A 99 -57.45 -47.21 15.16
C SER A 99 -58.20 -46.58 13.96
N ASN A 100 -57.66 -46.81 12.75
CA ASN A 100 -58.30 -47.18 11.46
C ASN A 100 -59.20 -46.23 10.62
N TYR A 101 -59.00 -46.44 9.29
CA TYR A 101 -59.74 -46.03 8.08
C TYR A 101 -59.39 -44.62 7.54
N THR A 102 -58.96 -44.40 6.29
CA THR A 102 -59.09 -45.14 5.02
C THR A 102 -57.93 -44.82 4.05
N GLN A 103 -57.32 -45.87 3.51
CA GLN A 103 -56.98 -46.13 2.11
C GLN A 103 -56.99 -44.96 1.09
N ARG A 104 -55.82 -44.69 0.49
CA ARG A 104 -55.67 -44.55 -0.98
C ARG A 104 -54.22 -44.80 -1.39
N ASN A 105 -54.04 -45.91 -2.10
CA ASN A 105 -52.80 -46.34 -2.74
C ASN A 105 -52.52 -45.50 -3.99
N ASN A 106 -51.24 -45.29 -4.31
CA ASN A 106 -50.76 -45.23 -5.68
C ASN A 106 -49.29 -45.66 -5.69
N ASP A 107 -49.09 -46.95 -5.91
CA ASP A 107 -47.81 -47.53 -6.28
C ASP A 107 -47.46 -47.12 -7.71
N TYR A 108 -46.31 -46.48 -7.90
CA TYR A 108 -45.60 -46.52 -9.17
C TYR A 108 -44.23 -47.14 -8.94
N LEU A 109 -44.15 -48.43 -9.27
CA LEU A 109 -42.90 -49.12 -9.61
C LEU A 109 -42.15 -48.30 -10.66
N TYR A 110 -40.85 -48.07 -10.45
CA TYR A 110 -39.94 -47.86 -11.56
C TYR A 110 -38.80 -48.89 -11.56
N SER A 111 -38.89 -49.71 -12.60
CA SER A 111 -37.99 -50.75 -13.05
C SER A 111 -36.56 -50.22 -13.28
N SER A 112 -35.57 -50.91 -12.72
CA SER A 112 -34.15 -50.72 -13.03
C SER A 112 -33.80 -51.34 -14.39
N LYS A 113 -33.95 -50.57 -15.47
CA LYS A 113 -33.37 -50.91 -16.78
C LYS A 113 -31.99 -50.29 -16.94
N LYS A 114 -30.95 -51.12 -16.84
CA LYS A 114 -29.60 -50.80 -17.32
C LYS A 114 -29.65 -50.46 -18.82
N LYS A 115 -29.60 -49.17 -19.16
CA LYS A 115 -29.40 -48.69 -20.53
C LYS A 115 -27.91 -48.72 -20.87
N LYS A 116 -27.50 -49.55 -21.83
CA LYS A 116 -26.21 -49.40 -22.52
C LYS A 116 -26.19 -48.02 -23.17
N LYS A 117 -25.30 -47.11 -22.73
CA LYS A 117 -25.06 -45.84 -23.43
C LYS A 117 -24.39 -46.15 -24.77
N SER A 118 -25.01 -45.78 -25.88
CA SER A 118 -24.35 -45.84 -27.18
C SER A 118 -23.23 -44.79 -27.22
N ALA A 119 -22.10 -45.14 -27.82
CA ALA A 119 -20.88 -44.33 -27.88
C ALA A 119 -21.07 -42.91 -28.47
N THR A 120 -22.22 -42.62 -29.09
CA THR A 120 -22.62 -41.29 -29.58
C THR A 120 -22.82 -40.23 -28.50
N VAL A 121 -23.23 -40.60 -27.27
CA VAL A 121 -23.43 -39.62 -26.18
C VAL A 121 -22.09 -39.13 -25.60
N ILE A 122 -21.06 -39.98 -25.65
CA ILE A 122 -19.70 -39.63 -25.19
C ILE A 122 -19.07 -38.63 -26.18
N ILE A 123 -19.26 -38.83 -27.48
CA ILE A 123 -18.72 -37.92 -28.51
C ILE A 123 -19.37 -36.54 -28.39
N LEU A 124 -20.69 -36.46 -28.17
CA LEU A 124 -21.38 -35.17 -27.97
C LEU A 124 -20.93 -34.46 -26.67
N SER A 125 -20.66 -35.19 -25.59
CA SER A 125 -20.12 -34.57 -24.38
C SER A 125 -18.69 -34.07 -24.57
N ILE A 126 -17.85 -34.79 -25.34
CA ILE A 126 -16.50 -34.34 -25.68
C ILE A 126 -16.55 -33.07 -26.52
N VAL A 127 -17.42 -33.00 -27.53
CA VAL A 127 -17.58 -31.79 -28.36
C VAL A 127 -18.08 -30.61 -27.52
N ALA A 128 -19.03 -30.83 -26.61
CA ALA A 128 -19.51 -29.78 -25.71
C ALA A 128 -18.39 -29.25 -24.79
N VAL A 129 -17.55 -30.14 -24.24
CA VAL A 129 -16.41 -29.74 -23.42
C VAL A 129 -15.36 -28.98 -24.24
N LEU A 130 -15.07 -29.41 -25.47
CA LEU A 130 -14.14 -28.70 -26.36
C LEU A 130 -14.63 -27.30 -26.73
N LEU A 131 -15.94 -27.14 -26.97
CA LEU A 131 -16.53 -25.81 -27.21
C LEU A 131 -16.44 -24.91 -25.97
N LEU A 132 -16.64 -25.47 -24.77
CA LEU A 132 -16.54 -24.74 -23.51
C LEU A 132 -15.08 -24.30 -23.25
N LEU A 133 -14.11 -25.18 -23.50
CA LEU A 133 -12.69 -24.84 -23.43
C LEU A 133 -12.30 -23.77 -24.46
N GLY A 134 -12.81 -23.87 -25.69
CA GLY A 134 -12.62 -22.85 -26.71
C GLY A 134 -13.17 -21.48 -26.30
N ALA A 135 -14.38 -21.45 -25.70
CA ALA A 135 -14.98 -20.23 -25.19
C ALA A 135 -14.17 -19.62 -24.03
N LEU A 136 -13.61 -20.45 -23.13
CA LEU A 136 -12.73 -19.99 -22.06
C LEU A 136 -11.42 -19.38 -22.58
N VAL A 137 -10.83 -19.96 -23.63
CA VAL A 137 -9.64 -19.40 -24.29
C VAL A 137 -9.96 -18.06 -24.95
N VAL A 138 -11.09 -17.95 -25.66
CA VAL A 138 -11.52 -16.69 -26.29
C VAL A 138 -11.85 -15.63 -25.24
N ALA A 139 -12.55 -16.00 -24.16
CA ALA A 139 -12.84 -15.09 -23.04
C ALA A 139 -11.55 -14.65 -22.33
N GLY A 140 -10.60 -15.56 -22.11
CA GLY A 140 -9.28 -15.25 -21.56
C GLY A 140 -8.48 -14.31 -22.47
N TYR A 141 -8.52 -14.51 -23.78
CA TYR A 141 -7.89 -13.60 -24.76
C TYR A 141 -8.55 -12.21 -24.75
N PHE A 142 -9.87 -12.14 -24.67
CA PHE A 142 -10.61 -10.88 -24.63
C PHE A 142 -10.37 -10.14 -23.31
N LEU A 143 -10.33 -10.85 -22.18
CA LEU A 143 -9.95 -10.29 -20.89
C LEU A 143 -8.48 -9.84 -20.88
N PHE A 144 -7.56 -10.63 -21.42
CA PHE A 144 -6.15 -10.24 -21.54
C PHE A 144 -5.96 -8.99 -22.41
N LYS A 145 -6.73 -8.84 -23.50
CA LYS A 145 -6.74 -7.62 -24.31
C LYS A 145 -7.34 -6.40 -23.61
N ASN A 146 -8.34 -6.59 -22.74
CA ASN A 146 -8.99 -5.51 -21.99
C ASN A 146 -8.38 -5.26 -20.60
N LEU A 147 -7.38 -6.06 -20.20
CA LEU A 147 -6.54 -5.76 -19.05
C LEU A 147 -5.52 -4.71 -19.50
N ASN A 148 -5.72 -3.48 -19.05
CA ASN A 148 -4.78 -2.38 -19.26
C ASN A 148 -3.58 -2.54 -18.31
N ILE A 149 -2.76 -3.57 -18.55
CA ILE A 149 -1.48 -3.75 -17.85
C ILE A 149 -0.43 -3.01 -18.66
N ASN A 150 0.00 -1.84 -18.17
CA ASN A 150 1.20 -1.16 -18.66
C ASN A 150 2.42 -1.99 -18.26
N ILE A 151 2.75 -3.00 -19.06
CA ILE A 151 4.08 -3.61 -19.07
C ILE A 151 4.78 -3.06 -20.30
N ASN A 152 5.57 -1.99 -20.11
CA ASN A 152 6.47 -1.50 -21.14
C ASN A 152 7.59 -2.54 -21.32
N THR A 153 7.33 -3.50 -22.22
CA THR A 153 8.39 -4.27 -22.87
C THR A 153 8.38 -3.84 -24.33
N GLY A 154 9.11 -2.77 -24.61
CA GLY A 154 9.32 -2.26 -25.96
C GLY A 154 10.58 -2.87 -26.54
N ASP A 155 10.40 -3.85 -27.43
CA ASP A 155 11.47 -4.31 -28.32
C ASP A 155 11.36 -3.55 -29.66
N SER A 156 12.51 -2.99 -30.04
CA SER A 156 12.98 -2.58 -31.38
C SER A 156 12.14 -1.69 -32.32
N SER A 157 12.69 -0.48 -32.52
CA SER A 157 12.96 0.17 -33.83
C SER A 157 11.81 0.85 -34.59
N GLU A 158 11.63 2.15 -34.34
CA GLU A 158 11.67 3.23 -35.34
C GLU A 158 11.63 4.59 -34.62
N SER A 159 12.50 5.52 -35.02
CA SER A 159 12.63 6.85 -34.44
C SER A 159 11.42 7.73 -34.77
N ASN A 160 10.36 7.58 -33.98
CA ASN A 160 9.39 8.63 -33.74
C ASN A 160 9.59 9.05 -32.29
N ALA A 161 9.77 10.35 -32.03
CA ALA A 161 9.81 10.87 -30.67
C ALA A 161 8.57 10.38 -29.93
N ASN A 162 8.75 9.42 -29.03
CA ASN A 162 7.67 8.85 -28.24
C ASN A 162 7.25 9.93 -27.26
N ASN A 163 6.21 10.67 -27.60
CA ASN A 163 5.60 11.67 -26.73
C ASN A 163 4.80 11.00 -25.60
N GLN A 164 5.35 9.93 -25.03
CA GLN A 164 4.77 9.17 -23.93
C GLN A 164 5.07 9.96 -22.67
N ARG A 165 4.01 10.56 -22.11
CA ARG A 165 4.12 11.36 -20.90
C ARG A 165 4.30 10.45 -19.69
N ILE A 166 5.22 10.82 -18.82
CA ILE A 166 5.53 10.08 -17.60
C ILE A 166 4.49 10.44 -16.56
N SER A 167 3.93 9.40 -15.94
CA SER A 167 3.05 9.58 -14.79
C SER A 167 3.50 8.68 -13.65
N ILE A 168 3.64 9.27 -12.47
CA ILE A 168 4.21 8.64 -11.30
C ILE A 168 3.19 8.70 -10.17
N ASN A 169 2.68 7.54 -9.78
CA ASN A 169 1.88 7.45 -8.57
C ASN A 169 2.79 7.38 -7.34
N VAL A 170 3.03 8.52 -6.71
CA VAL A 170 3.88 8.61 -5.51
C VAL A 170 3.27 7.91 -4.29
N LEU A 171 1.98 7.61 -4.28
CA LEU A 171 1.31 6.83 -3.23
C LEU A 171 1.15 5.37 -3.67
N SER A 172 2.24 4.74 -4.08
CA SER A 172 2.28 3.35 -4.52
C SER A 172 3.47 2.58 -3.95
N ASP A 173 3.28 1.27 -3.79
CA ASP A 173 4.36 0.37 -3.38
C ASP A 173 5.54 0.39 -4.36
N GLN A 174 5.25 0.58 -5.66
CA GLN A 174 6.28 0.68 -6.69
C GLN A 174 7.16 1.91 -6.46
N PHE A 175 6.56 3.09 -6.26
CA PHE A 175 7.31 4.30 -5.97
C PHE A 175 8.08 4.18 -4.65
N SER A 176 7.47 3.60 -3.61
CA SER A 176 8.18 3.34 -2.36
C SER A 176 9.41 2.45 -2.55
N SER A 177 9.32 1.41 -3.39
CA SER A 177 10.41 0.49 -3.66
C SER A 177 11.51 1.14 -4.50
N ASP A 178 11.10 1.72 -5.63
CA ASP A 178 12.02 2.10 -6.69
C ASP A 178 12.58 3.50 -6.53
N PHE A 179 11.91 4.36 -5.76
CA PHE A 179 12.36 5.73 -5.49
C PHE A 179 12.73 5.91 -4.02
N MET A 180 11.77 5.72 -3.10
CA MET A 180 11.99 6.06 -1.68
C MET A 180 13.00 5.16 -0.98
N LYS A 181 13.21 3.93 -1.48
CA LYS A 181 14.07 2.90 -0.87
C LYS A 181 15.24 2.49 -1.77
N SER A 182 15.49 3.26 -2.82
CA SER A 182 16.55 2.99 -3.80
C SER A 182 17.34 4.25 -4.09
N ASP A 183 18.62 4.07 -4.40
CA ASP A 183 19.49 5.17 -4.81
C ASP A 183 19.12 5.62 -6.23
N ASN A 184 18.65 6.86 -6.32
CA ASN A 184 18.30 7.54 -7.56
C ASN A 184 18.96 8.93 -7.59
N SER A 185 20.09 9.07 -6.88
CA SER A 185 20.80 10.35 -6.75
C SER A 185 21.37 10.87 -8.08
N ASP A 186 21.55 9.99 -9.06
CA ASP A 186 22.00 10.33 -10.40
C ASP A 186 20.84 10.56 -11.40
N GLY A 187 19.57 10.37 -11.00
CA GLY A 187 18.42 10.51 -11.88
C GLY A 187 17.29 9.49 -11.66
N TYR A 188 16.16 9.69 -12.34
CA TYR A 188 14.99 8.82 -12.25
C TYR A 188 14.21 8.75 -13.57
N ASP A 189 13.62 7.59 -13.85
CA ASP A 189 12.76 7.30 -15.03
C ASP A 189 13.38 7.70 -16.39
N GLY A 190 14.71 7.55 -16.51
CA GLY A 190 15.47 7.85 -17.73
C GLY A 190 16.03 9.26 -17.81
N PHE A 191 15.63 10.16 -16.90
CA PHE A 191 16.22 11.48 -16.75
C PHE A 191 17.41 11.37 -15.83
N ASN A 192 18.61 11.56 -16.36
CA ASN A 192 19.84 11.46 -15.59
C ASN A 192 20.54 12.81 -15.51
N ILE A 193 21.16 13.08 -14.37
CA ILE A 193 22.05 14.22 -14.17
C ILE A 193 23.17 14.16 -15.21
N GLY A 194 23.49 15.32 -15.78
CA GLY A 194 24.50 15.50 -16.83
C GLY A 194 24.02 15.21 -18.26
N MET A 195 22.78 14.73 -18.48
CA MET A 195 22.22 14.65 -19.83
C MET A 195 22.11 16.04 -20.45
N SER A 196 22.36 16.18 -21.75
CA SER A 196 22.14 17.47 -22.42
C SER A 196 20.65 17.73 -22.61
N LYS A 197 20.25 18.99 -22.60
CA LYS A 197 18.89 19.43 -22.91
C LYS A 197 18.40 18.92 -24.28
N ASP A 198 19.29 18.86 -25.27
CA ASP A 198 18.97 18.33 -26.60
C ASP A 198 18.70 16.82 -26.57
N ASP A 199 19.46 16.06 -25.77
CA ASP A 199 19.23 14.62 -25.61
C ASP A 199 17.90 14.35 -24.89
N ILE A 200 17.59 15.11 -23.84
CA ILE A 200 16.28 15.05 -23.16
C ILE A 200 15.15 15.31 -24.17
N LYS A 201 15.25 16.37 -24.97
CA LYS A 201 14.23 16.70 -25.96
C LYS A 201 14.07 15.65 -27.05
N LYS A 202 15.19 15.02 -27.44
CA LYS A 202 15.20 13.95 -28.43
C LYS A 202 14.52 12.69 -27.90
N GLU A 203 14.70 12.37 -26.63
CA GLU A 203 14.16 11.16 -26.01
C GLU A 203 12.70 11.34 -25.55
N PHE A 204 12.39 12.48 -24.93
CA PHE A 204 11.11 12.72 -24.24
C PHE A 204 10.22 13.78 -24.92
N GLY A 205 10.70 14.45 -25.98
CA GLY A 205 9.98 15.52 -26.68
C GLY A 205 10.18 16.90 -26.05
N GLU A 206 9.38 17.89 -26.45
CA GLU A 206 9.42 19.22 -25.82
C GLU A 206 8.75 19.19 -24.43
N PRO A 207 9.21 20.04 -23.49
CA PRO A 207 8.59 20.15 -22.18
C PRO A 207 7.16 20.65 -22.30
N GLU A 208 6.30 20.20 -21.39
CA GLU A 208 4.90 20.59 -21.31
C GLU A 208 4.75 22.03 -20.83
N SER A 209 5.55 22.40 -19.83
CA SER A 209 5.64 23.74 -19.29
C SER A 209 7.01 23.99 -18.70
N VAL A 210 7.27 25.27 -18.42
CA VAL A 210 8.37 25.70 -17.57
C VAL A 210 7.74 26.42 -16.39
N ASP A 211 7.94 25.86 -15.20
CA ASP A 211 7.34 26.34 -13.97
C ASP A 211 8.43 26.99 -13.11
N SER A 212 8.17 28.21 -12.62
CA SER A 212 9.06 28.91 -11.70
C SER A 212 8.78 28.44 -10.27
N MET A 213 9.74 27.74 -9.67
CA MET A 213 9.68 27.23 -8.30
C MET A 213 10.70 27.95 -7.42
N ASP A 214 10.60 27.78 -6.10
CA ASP A 214 11.45 28.48 -5.14
C ASP A 214 12.95 28.14 -5.30
N PHE A 215 13.25 27.01 -5.95
CA PHE A 215 14.60 26.54 -6.27
C PHE A 215 15.02 26.75 -7.73
N GLY A 216 14.18 27.36 -8.57
CA GLY A 216 14.54 27.71 -9.95
C GLY A 216 13.46 27.43 -11.00
N GLU A 217 13.82 27.61 -12.27
CA GLU A 217 12.98 27.29 -13.42
C GLU A 217 13.05 25.78 -13.71
N VAL A 218 11.89 25.12 -13.72
CA VAL A 218 11.77 23.67 -13.88
C VAL A 218 11.04 23.36 -15.17
N GLU A 219 11.69 22.63 -16.09
CA GLU A 219 11.03 22.10 -17.28
C GLU A 219 10.28 20.81 -16.93
N LYS A 220 8.98 20.74 -17.27
CA LYS A 220 8.11 19.61 -16.95
C LYS A 220 7.94 18.64 -18.11
N TYR A 221 8.10 17.36 -17.81
CA TYR A 221 7.90 16.23 -18.71
C TYR A 221 6.92 15.24 -18.05
N GLY A 222 5.64 15.61 -17.98
CA GLY A 222 4.64 14.91 -17.17
C GLY A 222 4.89 15.12 -15.67
N ASP A 223 4.98 14.03 -14.91
CA ASP A 223 5.27 14.05 -13.47
C ASP A 223 6.78 14.13 -13.17
N ILE A 224 7.64 14.38 -14.17
CA ILE A 224 9.07 14.65 -13.99
C ILE A 224 9.37 16.14 -14.22
N GLY A 225 10.15 16.74 -13.34
CA GLY A 225 10.72 18.08 -13.46
C GLY A 225 12.23 18.02 -13.63
N VAL A 226 12.78 18.89 -14.48
CA VAL A 226 14.21 18.94 -14.78
C VAL A 226 14.70 20.38 -14.68
N THR A 227 15.81 20.58 -13.98
CA THR A 227 16.57 21.85 -14.01
C THR A 227 17.87 21.66 -14.76
N TYR A 228 18.43 22.75 -15.27
CA TYR A 228 19.66 22.74 -16.06
C TYR A 228 20.71 23.67 -15.46
N ASP A 229 21.97 23.26 -15.61
CA ASP A 229 23.12 24.14 -15.40
C ASP A 229 23.30 25.11 -16.59
N SER A 230 24.24 26.04 -16.44
CA SER A 230 24.53 27.07 -17.46
C SER A 230 25.04 26.52 -18.80
N ASP A 231 25.46 25.26 -18.84
CA ASP A 231 25.91 24.56 -20.05
C ASP A 231 24.82 23.68 -20.67
N ASP A 232 23.56 23.88 -20.26
CA ASP A 232 22.38 23.13 -20.72
C ASP A 232 22.45 21.62 -20.40
N THR A 233 23.19 21.24 -19.36
CA THR A 233 23.16 19.87 -18.82
C THR A 233 22.20 19.76 -17.62
N VAL A 234 21.54 18.61 -17.48
CA VAL A 234 20.61 18.35 -16.37
C VAL A 234 21.35 18.43 -15.05
N SER A 235 20.92 19.33 -14.17
CA SER A 235 21.51 19.54 -12.84
C SER A 235 20.72 18.87 -11.72
N SER A 236 19.40 18.72 -11.88
CA SER A 236 18.54 18.04 -10.91
C SER A 236 17.30 17.46 -11.58
N VAL A 237 16.80 16.36 -11.00
CA VAL A 237 15.62 15.63 -11.45
C VAL A 237 14.63 15.51 -10.30
N TYR A 238 13.40 15.94 -10.53
CA TYR A 238 12.33 16.00 -9.56
C TYR A 238 11.17 15.11 -9.99
N VAL A 239 10.51 14.48 -9.02
CA VAL A 239 9.16 13.95 -9.19
C VAL A 239 8.17 15.02 -8.73
N LEU A 240 7.20 15.36 -9.58
CA LEU A 240 6.26 16.46 -9.42
C LEU A 240 4.81 15.95 -9.29
N PRO A 241 4.45 15.36 -8.14
CA PRO A 241 3.09 14.83 -7.95
C PRO A 241 2.04 15.93 -8.02
N GLN A 242 0.84 15.56 -8.48
CA GLN A 242 -0.33 16.43 -8.48
C GLN A 242 -1.28 16.03 -7.34
N ASP A 243 -1.82 17.02 -6.62
CA ASP A 243 -2.86 16.85 -5.60
C ASP A 243 -2.50 15.89 -4.44
N VAL A 244 -1.23 15.83 -4.05
CA VAL A 244 -0.77 14.97 -2.94
C VAL A 244 -0.52 15.81 -1.69
N SER A 245 -1.43 15.70 -0.70
CA SER A 245 -1.21 16.32 0.61
C SER A 245 -0.04 15.67 1.37
N VAL A 246 0.65 16.46 2.19
CA VAL A 246 1.70 15.97 3.10
C VAL A 246 1.19 14.86 4.01
N SER A 247 -0.04 14.99 4.52
CA SER A 247 -0.64 13.98 5.41
C SER A 247 -0.83 12.64 4.71
N ALA A 248 -1.30 12.63 3.46
CA ALA A 248 -1.44 11.40 2.68
C ALA A 248 -0.08 10.77 2.38
N PHE A 249 0.91 11.60 2.05
CA PHE A 249 2.27 11.13 1.79
C PHE A 249 2.88 10.46 3.03
N LYS A 250 2.83 11.10 4.19
CA LYS A 250 3.31 10.55 5.47
C LYS A 250 2.55 9.30 5.90
N GLN A 251 1.24 9.28 5.69
CA GLN A 251 0.44 8.09 5.99
C GLN A 251 0.90 6.86 5.19
N PHE A 252 1.36 7.08 3.95
CA PHE A 252 1.82 6.01 3.08
C PHE A 252 3.28 5.63 3.34
N HIS A 253 4.18 6.62 3.42
CA HIS A 253 5.63 6.40 3.49
C HIS A 253 6.24 6.42 4.89
N GLY A 254 5.48 6.84 5.90
CA GLY A 254 5.94 7.01 7.28
C GLY A 254 6.30 8.47 7.60
N GLU A 255 6.73 8.70 8.84
CA GLU A 255 7.23 10.02 9.24
C GLU A 255 8.65 10.26 8.72
N PRO A 256 8.99 11.50 8.32
CA PRO A 256 10.33 11.85 7.88
C PRO A 256 11.32 11.82 9.05
N THR A 257 12.60 11.70 8.72
CA THR A 257 13.70 11.83 9.69
C THR A 257 13.80 13.25 10.23
N MET A 258 13.62 14.26 9.36
CA MET A 258 13.55 15.67 9.73
C MET A 258 12.40 16.36 9.02
N GLU A 259 11.80 17.33 9.70
CA GLU A 259 10.67 18.12 9.19
C GLU A 259 10.82 19.58 9.56
N SER A 260 10.54 20.44 8.58
CA SER A 260 10.43 21.89 8.70
C SER A 260 9.21 22.37 7.92
N ASP A 261 8.83 23.63 8.08
CA ASP A 261 7.61 24.20 7.46
C ASP A 261 7.55 24.04 5.92
N GLY A 262 8.69 23.93 5.24
CA GLY A 262 8.77 23.83 3.78
C GLY A 262 9.44 22.56 3.26
N GLN A 263 9.93 21.67 4.13
CA GLN A 263 10.68 20.50 3.68
C GLN A 263 10.57 19.32 4.65
N LEU A 264 10.37 18.13 4.07
CA LEU A 264 10.50 16.84 4.75
C LEU A 264 11.75 16.13 4.23
N ILE A 265 12.48 15.46 5.12
CA ILE A 265 13.71 14.75 4.77
C ILE A 265 13.58 13.31 5.25
N TYR A 266 13.63 12.36 4.31
CA TYR A 266 13.68 10.93 4.62
C TYR A 266 15.11 10.45 4.42
N ASP A 267 15.72 10.11 5.53
CA ASP A 267 17.05 9.52 5.64
C ASP A 267 17.00 8.61 6.87
N ASP A 268 16.26 7.50 6.77
CA ASP A 268 16.08 6.57 7.89
C ASP A 268 17.27 5.59 8.00
N ASN A 269 18.09 5.51 6.95
CA ASN A 269 19.28 4.67 6.87
C ASN A 269 20.49 5.46 6.32
N SER A 270 21.34 5.96 7.22
CA SER A 270 22.53 6.73 6.86
C SER A 270 23.59 5.96 6.05
N ASP A 271 23.46 4.64 5.94
CA ASP A 271 24.42 3.77 5.27
C ASP A 271 23.95 3.38 3.85
N ASN A 272 22.82 3.91 3.38
CA ASN A 272 22.29 3.59 2.05
C ASN A 272 22.84 4.49 0.92
N GLY A 273 23.49 5.60 1.27
CA GLY A 273 24.19 6.48 0.33
C GLY A 273 23.33 7.59 -0.26
N PHE A 274 22.07 7.75 0.17
CA PHE A 274 21.17 8.75 -0.40
C PHE A 274 20.19 9.34 0.64
N THR A 275 19.58 10.45 0.28
CA THR A 275 18.57 11.15 1.08
C THR A 275 17.44 11.59 0.17
N ILE A 276 16.19 11.42 0.63
CA ILE A 276 15.02 11.92 -0.11
C ILE A 276 14.60 13.25 0.49
N PHE A 277 14.54 14.28 -0.35
CA PHE A 277 14.03 15.59 0.01
C PHE A 277 12.65 15.79 -0.60
N ILE A 278 11.72 16.30 0.22
CA ILE A 278 10.36 16.60 -0.20
C ILE A 278 10.10 18.06 0.08
N ASN A 279 9.95 18.85 -0.97
CA ASN A 279 9.60 20.26 -0.84
C ASN A 279 8.08 20.38 -0.73
N VAL A 280 7.64 21.18 0.23
CA VAL A 280 6.23 21.34 0.61
C VAL A 280 5.79 22.77 0.34
N LYS A 281 4.62 22.91 -0.29
CA LYS A 281 3.98 24.20 -0.50
C LYS A 281 2.50 24.10 -0.22
N ASP A 282 1.97 25.04 0.56
CA ASP A 282 0.54 25.11 0.90
C ASP A 282 -0.04 23.80 1.48
N GLY A 283 0.78 23.01 2.19
CA GLY A 283 0.40 21.73 2.79
C GLY A 283 0.41 20.54 1.82
N GLU A 284 0.87 20.74 0.59
CA GLU A 284 0.98 19.74 -0.46
C GLU A 284 2.44 19.45 -0.80
N VAL A 285 2.69 18.23 -1.29
CA VAL A 285 3.99 17.82 -1.83
C VAL A 285 4.18 18.49 -3.18
N GLN A 286 5.12 19.43 -3.27
CA GLN A 286 5.44 20.15 -4.50
C GLN A 286 6.42 19.38 -5.37
N SER A 287 7.50 18.87 -4.76
CA SER A 287 8.51 18.08 -5.45
C SER A 287 9.17 17.07 -4.52
N ILE A 288 9.67 16.00 -5.11
CA ILE A 288 10.42 14.95 -4.45
C ILE A 288 11.72 14.75 -5.23
N GLU A 289 12.86 14.79 -4.57
CA GLU A 289 14.18 14.54 -5.17
C GLU A 289 14.97 13.54 -4.34
N ASN A 290 15.86 12.81 -5.02
CA ASN A 290 16.83 11.92 -4.40
C ASN A 290 18.21 12.58 -4.53
N GLY A 291 18.86 12.87 -3.41
CA GLY A 291 20.18 13.48 -3.36
C GLY A 291 21.18 12.58 -2.63
N TYR A 292 22.45 12.95 -2.69
CA TYR A 292 23.50 12.24 -1.95
C TYR A 292 23.24 12.28 -0.43
N GLN A 293 23.69 11.22 0.25
CA GLN A 293 23.61 11.09 1.71
C GLN A 293 24.07 12.38 2.42
N MET A 294 23.24 12.88 3.33
CA MET A 294 23.68 13.96 4.22
C MET A 294 24.57 13.45 5.34
N ASP A 295 25.67 14.17 5.59
CA ASP A 295 26.50 13.97 6.77
C ASP A 295 25.71 14.34 8.04
N ARG A 296 25.57 13.40 8.98
CA ARG A 296 24.97 13.67 10.29
C ARG A 296 26.04 14.19 11.24
N ASN A 297 26.04 15.50 11.49
CA ASN A 297 26.85 16.13 12.55
C ASN A 297 26.20 15.99 13.93
#